data_AF-A0A1R0Y2D2-F1
#
_entry.id   AF-A0A1R0Y2D2-F1
#
_cell.length_a   1.000
_cell.length_b   1.000
_cell.length_c   1.000
_cell.angle_alpha   90.00
_cell.angle_beta   90.00
_cell.angle_gamma   90.00
#
_symmetry.space_group_name_H-M   'P 1'
#
loop_
_entity.id
_entity.type
_entity.pdbx_description
1 polymer ?
#
loop_
_entity_poly.entity_id
_entity_poly.type
_entity_poly.pdbx_seq_one_letter_code
_entity_poly.pdbx_strand_id
1 'polypeptide(L)'
;MRKFVNLLRREGGFTLVELIVALSLFTVAAGIISGITMLGLRSYHKISIENSLRDEGDLLMSAIITELYTFAPDKVTPTLIQNTDKTQIIDSFITLERQDGTKSRIRIANGILTIAPPDVIDPPADTRTNIVSRLAQGSAITLECQNAVPCDSGLISIDLSLVQSYNGRDYPLELKSKFGF
;
A
#
# COMPACT_ATOMS: atom_id res chain seq x y z
N MET A 1 18.95 11.51 -54.35
CA MET A 1 18.78 10.13 -53.86
C MET A 1 19.71 9.08 -54.49
N ARG A 2 20.15 9.20 -55.75
CA ARG A 2 20.98 8.16 -56.42
C ARG A 2 22.42 7.96 -55.90
N LYS A 3 22.99 8.91 -55.15
CA LYS A 3 24.37 8.81 -54.62
C LYS A 3 24.53 7.80 -53.48
N PHE A 4 23.55 7.69 -52.57
CA PHE A 4 23.60 6.72 -51.46
C PHE A 4 23.41 5.28 -51.96
N VAL A 5 22.57 5.09 -52.99
CA VAL A 5 22.32 3.78 -53.61
C VAL A 5 23.56 3.23 -54.32
N ASN A 6 24.37 4.09 -54.96
CA ASN A 6 25.63 3.68 -55.57
C ASN A 6 26.76 3.44 -54.56
N LEU A 7 26.65 3.94 -53.32
CA LEU A 7 27.60 3.66 -52.25
C LEU A 7 27.38 2.25 -51.66
N LEU A 8 26.11 1.83 -51.48
CA LEU A 8 25.74 0.46 -51.08
C LEU A 8 26.06 -0.59 -52.16
N ARG A 9 26.23 -0.18 -53.42
CA ARG A 9 26.53 -1.07 -54.56
C ARG A 9 28.04 -1.29 -54.78
N ARG A 10 28.90 -0.78 -53.89
CA ARG A 10 30.33 -1.12 -53.88
C ARG A 10 30.51 -2.48 -53.21
N GLU A 11 30.92 -3.49 -53.98
CA GLU A 11 31.24 -4.86 -53.52
C GLU A 11 32.57 -4.94 -52.74
N GLY A 12 32.98 -3.85 -52.07
CA GLY A 12 34.14 -3.86 -51.18
C GLY A 12 33.70 -4.41 -49.82
N GLY A 13 34.12 -5.63 -49.49
CA GLY A 13 33.90 -6.19 -48.15
C GLY A 13 34.54 -5.33 -47.06
N PHE A 14 34.02 -5.42 -45.83
CA PHE A 14 34.61 -4.76 -44.68
C PHE A 14 35.94 -5.41 -44.31
N THR A 15 36.90 -4.60 -43.87
CA THR A 15 38.13 -5.15 -43.28
C THR A 15 37.81 -5.75 -41.91
N LEU A 16 38.52 -6.82 -41.54
CA LEU A 16 38.33 -7.47 -40.25
C LEU A 16 38.55 -6.51 -39.07
N VAL A 17 39.48 -5.55 -39.22
CA VAL A 17 39.76 -4.53 -38.21
C VAL A 17 38.59 -3.56 -38.05
N GLU A 18 37.98 -3.11 -39.14
CA GLU A 18 36.81 -2.21 -39.11
C GLU A 18 35.61 -2.87 -38.42
N LEU A 19 35.39 -4.16 -38.67
CA LEU A 19 34.34 -4.93 -38.00
C LEU A 19 34.58 -5.03 -36.47
N ILE A 20 35.82 -5.31 -36.06
CA ILE A 20 36.17 -5.42 -34.63
C ILE A 20 36.00 -4.07 -33.92
N VAL A 21 36.43 -2.97 -34.55
CA VAL A 21 36.26 -1.62 -33.98
C VAL A 21 34.79 -1.26 -33.85
N ALA A 22 33.98 -1.53 -34.88
CA ALA A 22 32.54 -1.29 -34.84
C ALA A 22 31.83 -2.12 -33.76
N LEU A 23 32.14 -3.42 -33.66
CA LEU A 23 31.58 -4.31 -32.63
C LEU A 23 32.00 -3.88 -31.21
N SER A 24 33.26 -3.47 -31.04
CA SER A 24 33.77 -2.91 -29.78
C SER A 24 32.97 -1.68 -29.32
N LEU A 25 32.77 -0.71 -30.23
CA LEU A 25 32.00 0.48 -29.90
C LEU A 25 30.53 0.15 -29.63
N PHE A 26 29.96 -0.79 -30.40
CA PHE A 26 28.59 -1.24 -30.19
C PHE A 26 28.41 -1.91 -28.83
N THR A 27 29.32 -2.78 -28.39
CA THR A 27 29.20 -3.45 -27.09
C THR A 27 29.30 -2.46 -25.93
N VAL A 28 30.18 -1.46 -26.02
CA VAL A 28 30.25 -0.37 -25.03
C VAL A 28 28.92 0.38 -24.98
N ALA A 29 28.40 0.81 -26.14
CA ALA A 29 27.14 1.53 -26.21
C ALA A 29 25.95 0.69 -25.70
N ALA A 30 25.84 -0.56 -26.15
CA ALA A 30 24.79 -1.49 -25.75
C ALA A 30 24.84 -1.80 -24.25
N GLY A 31 26.04 -1.95 -23.68
CA GLY A 31 26.24 -2.16 -22.25
C GLY A 31 25.71 -0.98 -21.42
N ILE A 32 26.04 0.25 -21.82
CA ILE A 32 25.56 1.47 -21.16
C ILE A 32 24.03 1.57 -21.24
N ILE A 33 23.46 1.39 -22.44
CA ILE A 33 22.01 1.47 -22.66
C ILE A 33 21.29 0.43 -21.80
N SER A 34 21.76 -0.82 -21.82
CA SER A 34 21.18 -1.92 -21.03
C SER A 34 21.24 -1.65 -19.52
N GLY A 35 22.36 -1.09 -19.04
CA GLY A 35 22.50 -0.72 -17.63
C GLY A 35 21.46 0.33 -17.20
N ILE A 36 21.32 1.40 -17.98
CA ILE A 36 20.37 2.48 -17.69
C ILE A 36 18.92 1.99 -17.77
N THR A 37 18.56 1.21 -18.79
CA THR A 37 17.20 0.70 -18.93
C THR A 37 16.81 -0.22 -17.79
N MET A 38 17.71 -1.11 -17.36
CA MET A 38 17.45 -2.02 -16.24
C MET A 38 17.27 -1.26 -14.92
N LEU A 39 18.10 -0.23 -14.68
CA LEU A 39 17.96 0.65 -13.52
C LEU A 39 16.63 1.43 -13.57
N GLY A 40 16.27 1.96 -14.73
CA GLY A 40 15.02 2.66 -14.97
C GLY A 40 13.80 1.81 -14.68
N LEU A 41 13.74 0.58 -15.21
CA LEU A 41 12.64 -0.35 -14.96
C LEU A 41 12.49 -0.71 -13.48
N ARG A 42 13.61 -0.97 -12.79
CA ARG A 42 13.58 -1.26 -11.34
C ARG A 42 13.07 -0.06 -10.55
N SER A 43 13.50 1.15 -10.89
CA SER A 43 13.03 2.37 -10.22
C SER A 43 11.55 2.61 -10.48
N TYR A 44 11.10 2.41 -11.72
CA TYR A 44 9.70 2.54 -12.08
C TYR A 44 8.82 1.62 -11.25
N HIS A 45 9.16 0.33 -11.16
CA HIS A 45 8.39 -0.62 -10.34
C HIS A 45 8.39 -0.26 -8.86
N LYS A 46 9.55 0.14 -8.31
CA LYS A 46 9.62 0.56 -6.90
C LYS A 46 8.68 1.74 -6.63
N ILE A 47 8.75 2.80 -7.44
CA ILE A 47 7.92 3.99 -7.28
C ILE A 47 6.44 3.64 -7.48
N SER A 48 6.12 2.79 -8.47
CA SER A 48 4.74 2.36 -8.71
C SER A 48 4.15 1.61 -7.52
N ILE A 49 4.91 0.74 -6.86
CA ILE A 49 4.47 0.01 -5.66
C ILE A 49 4.30 0.97 -4.48
N GLU A 50 5.25 1.88 -4.28
CA GLU A 50 5.18 2.88 -3.21
C GLU A 50 3.96 3.80 -3.36
N ASN A 51 3.67 4.25 -4.59
CA ASN A 51 2.46 5.01 -4.89
C ASN A 51 1.20 4.19 -4.66
N SER A 52 1.16 2.93 -5.13
CA SER A 52 0.02 2.04 -4.90
C SER A 52 -0.26 1.84 -3.42
N LEU A 53 0.78 1.62 -2.60
CA LEU A 53 0.65 1.50 -1.15
C LEU A 53 0.13 2.78 -0.51
N ARG A 54 0.57 3.94 -1.00
CA ARG A 54 0.11 5.25 -0.51
C ARG A 54 -1.35 5.48 -0.85
N ASP A 55 -1.75 5.22 -2.09
CA ASP A 55 -3.14 5.36 -2.54
C ASP A 55 -4.07 4.42 -1.76
N GLU A 56 -3.66 3.16 -1.54
CA GLU A 56 -4.41 2.20 -0.71
C GLU A 56 -4.46 2.63 0.76
N GLY A 57 -3.37 3.13 1.31
CA GLY A 57 -3.31 3.66 2.67
C GLY A 57 -4.24 4.85 2.89
N ASP A 58 -4.24 5.80 1.94
CA ASP A 58 -5.12 6.97 1.95
C ASP A 58 -6.59 6.57 1.75
N LEU A 59 -6.86 5.55 0.93
CA LEU A 59 -8.20 4.96 0.77
C LEU A 59 -8.71 4.38 2.10
N LEU A 60 -7.92 3.54 2.78
CA LEU A 60 -8.30 2.95 4.07
C LEU A 60 -8.49 4.02 5.15
N MET A 61 -7.57 4.98 5.26
CA MET A 61 -7.71 6.10 6.19
C MET A 61 -8.99 6.89 5.91
N SER A 62 -9.24 7.22 4.64
CA SER A 62 -10.45 7.94 4.24
C SER A 62 -11.72 7.15 4.56
N ALA A 63 -11.71 5.84 4.37
CA ALA A 63 -12.83 4.97 4.72
C ALA A 63 -13.13 4.99 6.23
N ILE A 64 -12.08 4.91 7.07
CA ILE A 64 -12.23 4.98 8.53
C ILE A 64 -12.76 6.36 8.96
N ILE A 65 -12.15 7.44 8.46
CA ILE A 65 -12.54 8.82 8.78
C ILE A 65 -13.98 9.09 8.34
N THR A 66 -14.32 8.67 7.12
CA THR A 66 -15.67 8.83 6.57
C THR A 66 -16.67 8.10 7.44
N GLU A 67 -16.39 6.86 7.83
CA GLU A 67 -17.26 6.11 8.73
C GLU A 67 -17.42 6.83 10.08
N LEU A 68 -16.32 7.29 10.70
CA LEU A 68 -16.37 8.00 11.98
C LEU A 68 -17.23 9.26 11.92
N TYR A 69 -17.08 10.10 10.90
CA TYR A 69 -17.83 11.36 10.79
C TYR A 69 -19.26 11.19 10.26
N THR A 70 -19.50 10.20 9.39
CA THR A 70 -20.87 9.94 8.89
C THR A 70 -21.71 9.20 9.91
N PHE A 71 -21.11 8.26 10.65
CA PHE A 71 -21.78 7.59 11.75
C PHE A 71 -21.95 8.52 12.96
N ALA A 72 -21.01 9.43 13.20
CA ALA A 72 -21.05 10.40 14.30
C ALA A 72 -21.43 9.74 15.65
N PRO A 73 -20.57 8.85 16.18
CA PRO A 73 -20.88 8.09 17.39
C PRO A 73 -20.96 9.00 18.61
N ASP A 74 -21.90 8.70 19.50
CA ASP A 74 -21.94 9.29 20.84
C ASP A 74 -20.97 8.57 21.79
N LYS A 75 -20.69 7.30 21.51
CA LYS A 75 -19.86 6.43 22.35
C LYS A 75 -18.95 5.56 21.49
N VAL A 76 -17.69 5.47 21.89
CA VAL A 76 -16.69 4.60 21.26
C VAL A 76 -16.12 3.63 22.28
N THR A 77 -16.11 2.35 21.92
CA THR A 77 -15.55 1.26 22.75
C THR A 77 -14.39 0.60 22.01
N PRO A 78 -13.17 0.59 22.57
CA PRO A 78 -12.04 -0.09 21.96
C PRO A 78 -11.99 -1.56 22.37
N THR A 79 -11.49 -2.42 21.50
CA THR A 79 -11.12 -3.79 21.82
C THR A 79 -9.86 -4.16 21.09
N LEU A 80 -8.89 -4.70 21.84
CA LEU A 80 -7.60 -5.14 21.35
C LEU A 80 -7.41 -6.58 21.80
N ILE A 81 -7.26 -7.49 20.85
CA ILE A 81 -6.96 -8.90 21.11
C ILE A 81 -5.50 -9.12 20.73
N GLN A 82 -4.71 -9.48 21.74
CA GLN A 82 -3.31 -9.79 21.59
C GLN A 82 -3.09 -11.30 21.79
N ASN A 83 -1.98 -11.80 21.25
CA ASN A 83 -1.53 -13.16 21.54
C ASN A 83 -1.18 -13.31 23.04
N THR A 84 -1.09 -14.55 23.52
CA THR A 84 -0.72 -14.93 24.90
C THR A 84 0.55 -14.23 25.38
N ASP A 85 1.50 -13.99 24.48
CA ASP A 85 2.77 -13.33 24.78
C ASP A 85 2.70 -11.78 24.74
N LYS A 86 1.53 -11.19 24.43
CA LYS A 86 1.28 -9.74 24.29
C LYS A 86 2.17 -9.01 23.27
N THR A 87 2.90 -9.75 22.44
CA THR A 87 3.84 -9.19 21.45
C THR A 87 3.19 -8.89 20.11
N GLN A 88 2.03 -9.49 19.81
CA GLN A 88 1.37 -9.39 18.51
C GLN A 88 -0.11 -9.06 18.68
N ILE A 89 -0.59 -8.06 17.94
CA ILE A 89 -2.00 -7.71 17.82
C ILE A 89 -2.60 -8.62 16.74
N ILE A 90 -3.59 -9.42 17.11
CA ILE A 90 -4.27 -10.36 16.23
C ILE A 90 -5.53 -9.71 15.64
N ASP A 91 -6.23 -8.95 16.48
CA ASP A 91 -7.49 -8.32 16.14
C ASP A 91 -7.59 -6.99 16.89
N SER A 92 -7.97 -5.95 16.19
CA SER A 92 -8.15 -4.62 16.74
C SER A 92 -9.40 -4.02 16.15
N PHE A 93 -10.34 -3.63 17.00
CA PHE A 93 -11.56 -2.99 16.55
C PHE A 93 -12.06 -1.93 17.51
N ILE A 94 -12.76 -0.95 16.93
CA ILE A 94 -13.56 0.02 17.68
C ILE A 94 -15.03 -0.20 17.33
N THR A 95 -15.87 -0.18 18.36
CA THR A 95 -17.32 -0.21 18.21
C THR A 95 -17.85 1.20 18.44
N LEU A 96 -18.55 1.70 17.43
CA LEU A 96 -19.20 2.99 17.38
C LEU A 96 -20.66 2.78 17.77
N GLU A 97 -21.16 3.54 18.73
CA GLU A 97 -22.54 3.47 19.21
C GLU A 97 -23.17 4.86 19.23
N ARG A 98 -24.41 4.96 18.76
CA ARG A 98 -25.22 6.18 18.78
C ARG A 98 -26.35 6.05 19.81
N GLN A 99 -26.90 7.18 20.27
CA GLN A 99 -28.02 7.26 21.22
C GLN A 99 -29.27 6.48 20.79
N ASP A 100 -29.47 6.26 19.48
CA ASP A 100 -30.58 5.46 18.94
C ASP A 100 -30.36 3.93 19.08
N GLY A 101 -29.21 3.52 19.60
CA GLY A 101 -28.82 2.12 19.78
C GLY A 101 -28.20 1.48 18.54
N THR A 102 -28.05 2.20 17.43
CA THR A 102 -27.34 1.72 16.24
C THR A 102 -25.86 1.55 16.53
N LYS A 103 -25.26 0.52 15.94
CA LYS A 103 -23.83 0.20 16.13
C LYS A 103 -23.14 -0.05 14.80
N SER A 104 -21.93 0.49 14.66
CA SER A 104 -21.00 0.19 13.57
C SER A 104 -19.67 -0.26 14.16
N ARG A 105 -18.93 -1.12 13.48
CA ARG A 105 -17.63 -1.62 13.91
C ARG A 105 -16.61 -1.43 12.80
N ILE A 106 -15.48 -0.84 13.17
CA ILE A 106 -14.29 -0.75 12.33
C ILE A 106 -13.28 -1.74 12.90
N ARG A 107 -12.93 -2.77 12.12
CA ARG A 107 -12.10 -3.90 12.57
C ARG A 107 -10.96 -4.16 11.60
N ILE A 108 -9.76 -4.32 12.16
CA ILE A 108 -8.57 -4.82 11.50
C ILE A 108 -8.30 -6.23 12.01
N ALA A 109 -8.49 -7.21 11.13
CA ALA A 109 -8.25 -8.61 11.43
C ALA A 109 -7.79 -9.35 10.17
N ASN A 110 -6.91 -10.36 10.33
CA ASN A 110 -6.41 -11.19 9.22
C ASN A 110 -5.84 -10.41 8.03
N GLY A 111 -5.28 -9.22 8.29
CA GLY A 111 -4.69 -8.36 7.27
C GLY A 111 -5.69 -7.57 6.41
N ILE A 112 -6.96 -7.53 6.81
CA ILE A 112 -8.04 -6.81 6.11
C ILE A 112 -8.70 -5.84 7.08
N LEU A 113 -9.11 -4.67 6.55
CA LEU A 113 -9.95 -3.72 7.25
C LEU A 113 -11.40 -3.92 6.83
N THR A 114 -12.28 -4.04 7.82
CA THR A 114 -13.72 -4.24 7.62
C THR A 114 -14.50 -3.19 8.38
N ILE A 115 -15.53 -2.65 7.73
CA ILE A 115 -16.47 -1.69 8.31
C ILE A 115 -17.86 -2.29 8.17
N ALA A 116 -18.46 -2.70 9.28
CA ALA A 116 -19.76 -3.35 9.27
C ALA A 116 -20.42 -3.28 10.65
N PRO A 117 -21.75 -3.49 10.75
CA PRO A 117 -22.41 -3.67 12.03
C PRO A 117 -21.77 -4.83 12.83
N PRO A 118 -21.72 -4.74 14.17
CA PRO A 118 -21.02 -5.70 15.02
C PRO A 118 -21.56 -7.14 14.94
N ASP A 119 -22.81 -7.30 14.50
CA ASP A 119 -23.53 -8.58 14.43
C ASP A 119 -23.21 -9.37 13.15
N VAL A 120 -22.52 -8.75 12.18
CA VAL A 120 -22.14 -9.39 10.93
C VAL A 120 -20.76 -10.02 11.09
N ILE A 121 -20.71 -11.35 11.05
CA ILE A 121 -19.48 -12.13 11.28
C ILE A 121 -18.57 -12.12 10.04
N ASP A 122 -19.17 -12.10 8.84
CA ASP A 122 -18.46 -12.06 7.56
C ASP A 122 -19.14 -11.03 6.64
N PRO A 123 -18.77 -9.74 6.77
CA PRO A 123 -19.38 -8.70 5.96
C PRO A 123 -18.99 -8.84 4.49
N PRO A 124 -19.90 -8.54 3.55
CA PRO A 124 -19.56 -8.51 2.14
C PRO A 124 -18.41 -7.51 1.91
N ALA A 125 -17.56 -7.78 0.92
CA ALA A 125 -16.43 -6.94 0.60
C ALA A 125 -16.87 -5.47 0.37
N ASP A 126 -16.37 -4.56 1.20
CA ASP A 126 -16.63 -3.13 1.05
C ASP A 126 -15.66 -2.56 0.00
N THR A 127 -16.22 -1.92 -1.03
CA THR A 127 -15.44 -1.22 -2.05
C THR A 127 -14.51 -0.15 -1.47
N ARG A 128 -14.86 0.43 -0.31
CA ARG A 128 -14.06 1.43 0.39
C ARG A 128 -12.83 0.84 1.08
N THR A 129 -12.78 -0.48 1.28
CA THR A 129 -11.69 -1.15 2.02
C THR A 129 -10.98 -2.22 1.19
N ASN A 130 -11.35 -2.35 -0.09
CA ASN A 130 -10.75 -3.30 -1.02
C ASN A 130 -9.37 -2.80 -1.49
N ILE A 131 -8.33 -3.56 -1.15
CA ILE A 131 -6.92 -3.24 -1.40
C ILE A 131 -6.20 -4.46 -1.98
N VAL A 132 -5.13 -4.24 -2.75
CA VAL A 132 -4.27 -5.32 -3.26
C VAL A 132 -3.20 -5.70 -2.24
N SER A 133 -2.73 -4.74 -1.45
CA SER A 133 -1.82 -5.00 -0.34
C SER A 133 -2.54 -5.65 0.85
N ARG A 134 -1.77 -6.07 1.85
CA ARG A 134 -2.29 -6.61 3.10
C ARG A 134 -1.86 -5.74 4.27
N LEU A 135 -2.69 -5.66 5.30
CA LEU A 135 -2.31 -5.08 6.58
C LEU A 135 -1.42 -6.08 7.35
N ALA A 136 -0.24 -5.64 7.75
CA ALA A 136 0.71 -6.38 8.56
C ALA A 136 0.44 -6.18 10.06
N GLN A 137 1.17 -6.92 10.90
CA GLN A 137 0.98 -6.97 12.36
C GLN A 137 1.10 -5.61 13.08
N GLY A 138 1.75 -4.61 12.47
CA GLY A 138 1.81 -3.25 13.00
C GLY A 138 0.51 -2.44 12.84
N SER A 139 -0.50 -3.00 12.16
CA SER A 139 -1.75 -2.29 11.91
C SER A 139 -2.70 -2.44 13.10
N ALA A 140 -3.11 -1.33 13.69
CA ALA A 140 -4.00 -1.32 14.84
C ALA A 140 -4.80 -0.01 14.94
N ILE A 141 -5.98 -0.12 15.53
CA ILE A 141 -6.80 1.01 15.95
C ILE A 141 -6.80 1.02 17.48
N THR A 142 -6.27 2.09 18.05
CA THR A 142 -6.19 2.28 19.49
C THR A 142 -6.96 3.53 19.90
N LEU A 143 -7.41 3.56 21.14
CA LEU A 143 -8.25 4.63 21.68
C LEU A 143 -7.65 5.13 22.99
N GLU A 144 -7.39 6.43 23.05
CA GLU A 144 -7.01 7.14 24.26
C GLU A 144 -8.24 7.94 24.75
N CYS A 145 -8.87 7.48 25.82
CA CYS A 145 -10.04 8.14 26.40
C CYS A 145 -9.63 9.11 27.51
N GLN A 146 -10.35 10.24 27.62
CA GLN A 146 -10.13 11.19 28.73
C GLN A 146 -10.77 10.72 30.05
N ASN A 147 -11.90 10.02 29.95
CA ASN A 147 -12.71 9.60 31.11
C ASN A 147 -12.69 8.08 31.31
N ALA A 148 -13.76 7.39 30.91
CA ALA A 148 -13.98 5.96 31.08
C ALA A 148 -14.54 5.35 29.78
N VAL A 149 -14.40 4.03 29.64
CA VAL A 149 -14.97 3.25 28.52
C VAL A 149 -16.39 2.83 28.86
N PRO A 150 -17.40 3.01 27.98
CA PRO A 150 -17.36 3.62 26.64
C PRO A 150 -17.14 5.13 26.68
N CYS A 151 -16.35 5.65 25.73
CA CYS A 151 -15.85 7.02 25.75
C CYS A 151 -16.72 7.92 24.89
N ASP A 152 -17.08 9.08 25.44
CA ASP A 152 -17.84 10.16 24.79
C ASP A 152 -16.96 11.14 24.02
N SER A 153 -15.69 11.26 24.42
CA SER A 153 -14.65 11.99 23.70
C SER A 153 -13.27 11.36 23.91
N GLY A 154 -12.39 11.52 22.92
CA GLY A 154 -11.04 10.97 23.02
C GLY A 154 -10.21 11.12 21.74
N LEU A 155 -9.07 10.45 21.72
CA LEU A 155 -8.18 10.37 20.56
C LEU A 155 -8.15 8.93 20.03
N ILE A 156 -8.59 8.75 18.79
CA ILE A 156 -8.42 7.51 18.03
C ILE A 156 -7.07 7.58 17.33
N SER A 157 -6.16 6.66 17.64
CA SER A 157 -4.90 6.51 16.92
C SER A 157 -4.99 5.30 15.99
N ILE A 158 -4.75 5.53 14.70
CA ILE A 158 -4.80 4.52 13.66
C ILE A 158 -3.38 4.36 13.13
N ASP A 159 -2.82 3.19 13.34
CA ASP A 159 -1.57 2.75 12.73
C ASP A 159 -1.93 1.75 11.62
N LEU A 160 -1.53 2.02 10.38
CA LEU A 160 -1.67 1.10 9.26
C LEU A 160 -0.27 0.72 8.76
N SER A 161 0.02 -0.57 8.70
CA SER A 161 1.25 -1.12 8.13
C SER A 161 0.86 -1.93 6.91
N LEU A 162 0.90 -1.33 5.72
CA LEU A 162 0.58 -2.01 4.47
C LEU A 162 1.81 -2.71 3.91
N VAL A 163 1.65 -3.91 3.39
CA VAL A 163 2.72 -4.66 2.73
C VAL A 163 2.24 -5.19 1.39
N GLN A 164 3.00 -4.89 0.34
CA GLN A 164 2.80 -5.45 -0.99
C GLN A 164 4.03 -6.26 -1.41
N SER A 165 3.81 -7.50 -1.83
CA SER A 165 4.89 -8.39 -2.29
C SER A 165 5.03 -8.30 -3.81
N TYR A 166 6.23 -8.01 -4.29
CA TYR A 166 6.55 -7.98 -5.72
C TYR A 166 7.90 -8.62 -5.99
N ASN A 167 7.91 -9.61 -6.89
CA ASN A 167 9.11 -10.35 -7.30
C ASN A 167 9.93 -10.91 -6.10
N GLY A 168 9.22 -11.48 -5.12
CA GLY A 168 9.82 -12.07 -3.92
C GLY A 168 10.38 -11.06 -2.90
N ARG A 169 10.10 -9.76 -3.06
CA ARG A 169 10.42 -8.73 -2.07
C ARG A 169 9.17 -8.06 -1.55
N ASP A 170 9.14 -7.85 -0.25
CA ASP A 170 8.06 -7.12 0.42
C ASP A 170 8.42 -5.63 0.50
N TYR A 171 7.44 -4.80 0.14
CA TYR A 171 7.51 -3.35 0.20
C TYR A 171 6.54 -2.89 1.30
N PRO A 172 7.04 -2.45 2.45
CA PRO A 172 6.21 -1.96 3.55
C PRO A 172 5.94 -0.45 3.41
N LEU A 173 4.77 -0.03 3.87
CA LEU A 173 4.43 1.37 4.12
C LEU A 173 3.77 1.48 5.49
N GLU A 174 4.24 2.41 6.30
CA GLU A 174 3.62 2.74 7.59
C GLU A 174 2.94 4.10 7.52
N LEU A 175 1.67 4.13 7.92
CA LEU A 175 0.86 5.35 8.04
C LEU A 175 0.34 5.44 9.45
N LYS A 176 0.44 6.63 10.03
CA LYS A 176 -0.04 6.90 11.39
C LYS A 176 -0.90 8.14 11.35
N SER A 177 -2.07 8.05 11.94
CA SER A 177 -2.94 9.20 12.10
C SER A 177 -3.62 9.18 13.46
N LYS A 178 -3.93 10.38 13.96
CA LYS A 178 -4.67 10.58 15.21
C LYS A 178 -5.85 11.49 14.94
N PHE A 179 -7.03 11.08 15.41
CA PHE A 179 -8.28 11.80 15.22
C PHE A 179 -8.95 12.04 16.57
N GLY A 180 -9.42 13.26 16.79
CA GLY A 180 -10.34 13.56 17.89
C GLY A 180 -11.78 13.30 17.45
N PHE A 181 -12.59 12.79 18.37
CA PHE A 181 -14.04 12.69 18.24
C PHE A 181 -14.70 13.25 19.49
#